data_AF-A0AAW4VZS7-F1
#
_entry.id   AF-A0AAW4VZS7-F1
#
_cell.length_a   1.000
_cell.length_b   1.000
_cell.length_c   1.000
_cell.angle_alpha   90.00
_cell.angle_beta   90.00
_cell.angle_gamma   90.00
#
_symmetry.space_group_name_H-M   'P 1'
#
loop_
_entity.id
_entity.type
_entity.pdbx_description
1 polymer ?
#
loop_
_entity_poly.entity_id
_entity_poly.type
_entity_poly.pdbx_seq_one_letter_code
_entity_poly.pdbx_strand_id
1 'polypeptide(L)' 'MGDLAEKVTAALGNQALASLDNAPAAWSKDAVNWALENRLLLGDSNGNLKLRENLTREQFCVMLKRYHDMLQK' A
#
# COMPACT_ATOMS: atom_id res chain seq x y z
N MET A 1 12.93 -25.69 -28.47
CA MET A 1 12.83 -25.30 -27.04
C MET A 1 12.44 -23.82 -26.85
N GLY A 2 11.84 -23.12 -27.82
CA GLY A 2 11.46 -21.70 -27.68
C GLY A 2 10.01 -21.45 -27.23
N ASP A 3 9.13 -22.42 -27.48
CA ASP A 3 7.67 -22.23 -27.37
C ASP A 3 7.19 -22.04 -25.91
N LEU A 4 7.76 -22.76 -24.94
CA LEU A 4 7.33 -22.67 -23.55
C LEU A 4 7.79 -21.35 -22.89
N ALA A 5 9.02 -20.90 -23.15
CA ALA A 5 9.55 -19.67 -22.58
C ALA A 5 8.81 -18.44 -23.11
N GLU A 6 8.46 -18.45 -24.39
CA GLU A 6 7.69 -17.39 -25.05
C GLU A 6 6.23 -17.37 -24.56
N LYS A 7 5.59 -18.54 -24.42
CA LYS A 7 4.25 -18.66 -23.83
C LYS A 7 4.19 -18.23 -22.36
N VAL A 8 5.20 -18.56 -21.56
CA VAL A 8 5.30 -18.11 -20.16
C VAL A 8 5.49 -16.60 -20.11
N THR A 9 6.34 -16.04 -20.97
CA THR A 9 6.56 -14.58 -21.04
C THR A 9 5.30 -13.83 -21.52
N ALA A 10 4.56 -14.38 -22.48
CA ALA A 10 3.29 -13.80 -22.96
C ALA A 10 2.16 -13.91 -21.92
N ALA A 11 2.09 -15.03 -21.18
CA ALA A 11 1.11 -15.23 -20.12
C ALA A 11 1.37 -14.33 -18.89
N LEU A 12 2.65 -14.07 -18.57
CA LEU A 12 3.04 -13.19 -17.47
C LEU A 12 3.10 -11.70 -17.88
N GLY A 13 3.40 -11.41 -19.15
CA GLY A 13 3.57 -10.06 -19.67
C GLY A 13 2.30 -9.22 -19.77
N ASN A 14 1.13 -9.86 -19.65
CA ASN A 14 -0.18 -9.18 -19.64
C ASN A 14 -1.00 -9.45 -18.36
N GLN A 15 -0.37 -10.00 -17.31
CA GLN A 15 -0.92 -9.81 -15.98
C GLN A 15 -0.57 -8.36 -15.62
N ALA A 16 -1.45 -7.42 -15.92
CA ALA A 16 -1.39 -6.12 -15.29
C ALA A 16 -1.43 -6.38 -13.78
N LEU A 17 -0.26 -6.45 -13.13
CA LEU A 17 -0.17 -6.30 -11.69
C LEU A 17 -0.94 -5.01 -11.44
N ALA A 18 -2.09 -5.12 -10.78
CA ALA A 18 -2.87 -3.95 -10.40
C ALA A 18 -1.87 -2.97 -9.76
N SER A 19 -1.65 -1.82 -10.39
CA SER A 19 -0.59 -0.93 -9.98
C SER A 19 -0.83 -0.58 -8.52
N LEU A 20 0.07 -0.98 -7.64
CA LEU A 20 -0.10 -0.74 -6.21
C LEU A 20 -0.22 0.76 -5.98
N ASP A 21 -1.23 1.17 -5.23
CA ASP A 21 -1.51 2.57 -4.93
C ASP A 21 -0.64 3.03 -3.75
N ASN A 22 0.68 3.01 -3.99
CA ASN A 22 1.71 3.22 -2.96
C ASN A 22 2.46 4.54 -3.15
N ALA A 23 2.24 5.24 -4.27
CA ALA A 23 2.93 6.49 -4.58
C ALA A 23 2.11 7.69 -4.06
N PRO A 24 2.56 8.37 -3.00
CA PRO A 24 1.89 9.56 -2.48
C PRO A 24 2.06 10.76 -3.45
N ALA A 25 1.11 11.70 -3.38
CA ALA A 25 1.24 12.98 -4.06
C ALA A 25 2.30 13.86 -3.37
N ALA A 26 2.84 14.85 -4.08
CA ALA A 26 3.89 15.73 -3.55
C ALA A 26 3.50 16.39 -2.21
N TRP A 27 2.25 16.84 -2.09
CA TRP A 27 1.74 17.50 -0.89
C TRP A 27 1.55 16.56 0.31
N SER A 28 1.38 15.25 0.06
CA SER A 28 1.10 14.24 1.10
C SER A 28 2.31 13.37 1.42
N LYS A 29 3.41 13.52 0.68
CA LYS A 29 4.57 12.63 0.73
C LYS A 29 5.16 12.52 2.13
N ASP A 30 5.43 13.65 2.77
CA ASP A 30 6.04 13.68 4.09
C ASP A 30 5.13 13.08 5.17
N ALA A 31 3.82 13.38 5.09
CA ALA A 31 2.83 12.83 6.00
C ALA A 31 2.68 11.30 5.84
N VAL A 32 2.66 10.80 4.60
CA VAL A 32 2.58 9.35 4.32
C VAL A 32 3.84 8.63 4.80
N ASN A 33 5.02 9.19 4.54
CA ASN A 33 6.28 8.61 5.00
C ASN A 33 6.33 8.52 6.53
N TRP A 34 6.00 9.62 7.23
CA TRP A 34 5.90 9.63 8.69
C TRP A 34 4.92 8.58 9.22
N ALA A 35 3.74 8.44 8.58
CA ALA A 35 2.74 7.45 8.98
C ALA A 35 3.23 6.01 8.79
N LEU A 36 4.03 5.73 7.76
CA LEU A 36 4.64 4.42 7.52
C LEU A 36 5.74 4.11 8.54
N GLU A 37 6.65 5.06 8.80
CA GLU A 37 7.73 4.93 9.78
C GLU A 37 7.21 4.65 11.18
N ASN A 38 6.13 5.34 11.57
CA ASN A 38 5.48 5.18 12.88
C ASN A 38 4.46 4.04 12.91
N ARG A 39 4.35 3.25 11.84
CA ARG A 39 3.42 2.11 11.72
C ARG A 39 1.95 2.50 11.94
N LEU A 40 1.58 3.74 11.64
CA LEU A 40 0.20 4.20 11.65
C LEU A 40 -0.55 3.67 10.43
N LEU A 41 0.11 3.66 9.26
CA LEU A 41 -0.34 3.05 8.01
C LEU A 41 0.49 1.78 7.72
N LEU A 42 -0.15 0.69 7.28
CA LEU A 42 0.52 -0.59 7.02
C LEU A 42 0.23 -1.20 5.63
N GLY A 43 -0.85 -0.78 4.97
CA GLY A 43 -1.33 -1.41 3.74
C GLY A 43 -2.05 -2.74 3.97
N ASP A 44 -2.42 -3.41 2.88
CA ASP A 44 -3.06 -4.73 2.88
C ASP A 44 -2.05 -5.88 2.75
N SER A 45 -2.55 -7.12 2.74
CA SER A 45 -1.72 -8.33 2.60
C SER A 45 -0.95 -8.42 1.28
N ASN A 46 -1.36 -7.65 0.26
CA ASN A 46 -0.72 -7.61 -1.06
C ASN A 46 0.32 -6.47 -1.15
N GLY A 47 0.54 -5.75 -0.05
CA GLY A 47 1.45 -4.60 -0.01
C GLY A 47 0.88 -3.34 -0.65
N ASN A 48 -0.45 -3.25 -0.85
CA ASN A 48 -1.09 -2.04 -1.34
C ASN A 48 -1.44 -1.11 -0.17
N LEU A 49 -0.94 0.12 -0.22
CA LEU A 49 -1.21 1.17 0.78
C LEU A 49 -2.57 1.83 0.58
N LYS A 50 -3.16 1.73 -0.62
CA LYS A 50 -4.51 2.24 -0.93
C LYS A 50 -4.65 3.74 -0.62
N LEU A 51 -3.63 4.53 -0.95
CA LEU A 51 -3.53 5.95 -0.60
C LEU A 51 -4.66 6.83 -1.14
N ARG A 52 -5.35 6.39 -2.19
CA ARG A 52 -6.46 7.08 -2.87
C ARG A 52 -7.83 6.47 -2.56
N GLU A 53 -7.89 5.32 -1.87
CA GLU A 53 -9.16 4.70 -1.49
C GLU A 53 -9.81 5.42 -0.31
N ASN A 54 -11.14 5.29 -0.21
CA ASN A 54 -11.89 5.81 0.93
C ASN A 54 -11.52 5.06 2.22
N LEU A 55 -11.27 5.81 3.28
CA LEU A 55 -11.03 5.26 4.61
C LEU A 55 -12.37 4.88 5.28
N THR A 56 -12.47 3.65 5.78
CA THR A 56 -13.61 3.24 6.62
C THR A 56 -13.49 3.78 8.05
N ARG A 57 -14.62 3.92 8.75
CA ARG A 57 -14.64 4.36 10.15
C ARG A 57 -13.85 3.44 11.06
N GLU A 58 -13.89 2.13 10.80
CA GLU A 58 -13.14 1.13 11.56
C GLU A 58 -11.63 1.30 11.37
N GLN A 59 -11.17 1.46 10.13
CA GLN A 59 -9.76 1.74 9.84
C GLN A 59 -9.29 3.04 10.49
N PHE A 60 -10.13 4.08 10.48
CA PHE A 60 -9.84 5.34 11.16
C PHE A 60 -9.64 5.15 12.67
N CYS A 61 -10.52 4.41 13.35
CA CYS A 61 -10.37 4.10 14.77
C CYS A 61 -9.06 3.34 15.06
N VAL A 62 -8.67 2.40 14.19
CA VAL A 62 -7.40 1.67 14.32
C VAL A 62 -6.19 2.61 14.17
N MET A 63 -6.19 3.52 13.20
CA MET A 63 -5.12 4.51 13.03
C MET A 63 -5.02 5.43 14.26
N LEU A 64 -6.15 5.90 14.78
CA LEU A 64 -6.19 6.72 16.00
C LEU A 64 -5.64 5.97 17.22
N LYS A 65 -5.99 4.68 17.40
CA LYS A 65 -5.47 3.89 18.52
C LYS A 65 -3.94 3.74 18.45
N ARG A 66 -3.40 3.48 17.26
CA ARG A 66 -1.94 3.40 17.04
C ARG A 66 -1.25 4.72 17.36
N TYR A 67 -1.85 5.83 16.95
CA TYR A 67 -1.35 7.16 17.27
C TYR A 67 -1.37 7.44 18.78
N HIS A 68 -2.48 7.11 19.46
CA HIS A 68 -2.58 7.24 20.91
C HIS A 68 -1.48 6.43 21.62
N ASP A 69 -1.28 5.17 21.24
CA ASP A 69 -0.28 4.28 21.85
C ASP A 69 1.15 4.73 21.58
N MET A 70 1.39 5.42 20.46
CA MET A 70 2.68 6.04 20.16
C MET A 70 3.01 7.17 21.14
N LEU A 71 2.01 7.95 21.56
CA LEU A 71 2.19 9.06 22.51
C LEU A 71 2.39 8.61 23.97
N GLN A 72 2.04 7.36 24.31
CA GLN A 72 2.20 6.82 25.66
C GLN A 72 3.56 6.14 25.91
N LYS A 73 4.46 6.20 24.93
CA LYS A 73 5.84 5.67 25.04
C LYS A 73 6.81 6.77 25.42
#